data_AF-A0A5C5YYM6-F1
#
_entry.id   AF-A0A5C5YYM6-F1
#
_cell.length_a   1.000
_cell.length_b   1.000
_cell.length_c   1.000
_cell.angle_alpha   90.00
_cell.angle_beta   90.00
_cell.angle_gamma   90.00
#
_symmetry.space_group_name_H-M   'P 1'
#
loop_
_entity.id
_entity.type
_entity.pdbx_description
1 polymer ?
#
loop_
_entity_poly.entity_id
_entity_poly.type
_entity_poly.pdbx_seq_one_letter_code
_entity_poly.pdbx_strand_id
1 'polypeptide(L)'
;MNIGLRSALFCLVASIINLPAPTAVAEEESNTKAEAELLEESKSVELSVAPLDQIIFPSDRPQWLDNVPQLDDSVHNWVVVSSPSDTFEASEQNLRLMQRAAVLTYIQRLVNAGRNFDFFTITNEWIDEKLVRKSYHGEVTQGDTVLFEHATELEFDEPTRQEIHRAWKQVQISDRLGIMGLTVGGGFCLLVLASAVTGMLSRRVKTKHKVATS
;
A
#
# COMPACT_ATOMS: atom_id res chain seq x y z
N MET A 1 -7.13 21.52 -55.51
CA MET A 1 -8.42 21.69 -54.82
C MET A 1 -8.19 21.38 -53.36
N ASN A 2 -8.20 22.43 -52.54
CA ASN A 2 -7.91 22.45 -51.10
C ASN A 2 -9.15 22.03 -50.28
N ILE A 3 -8.95 22.00 -48.94
CA ILE A 3 -9.93 21.87 -47.82
C ILE A 3 -10.03 20.43 -47.31
N GLY A 4 -9.70 20.05 -46.07
CA GLY A 4 -9.21 20.72 -44.86
C GLY A 4 -9.36 19.69 -43.72
N LEU A 5 -8.31 19.24 -43.01
CA LEU A 5 -7.56 19.88 -41.93
C LEU A 5 -8.41 20.34 -40.73
N ARG A 6 -8.66 19.44 -39.76
CA ARG A 6 -8.85 19.69 -38.31
C ARG A 6 -8.51 18.37 -37.58
N SER A 7 -7.35 18.15 -36.97
CA SER A 7 -6.66 18.85 -35.87
C SER A 7 -7.54 19.04 -34.63
N ALA A 8 -7.40 18.10 -33.69
CA ALA A 8 -7.64 18.25 -32.26
C ALA A 8 -6.66 17.26 -31.59
N LEU A 9 -5.38 17.58 -31.55
CA LEU A 9 -4.69 18.36 -30.51
C LEU A 9 -4.86 17.72 -29.12
N PHE A 10 -3.90 16.84 -28.83
CA PHE A 10 -3.48 16.39 -27.51
C PHE A 10 -3.27 17.60 -26.60
N CYS A 11 -3.99 17.68 -25.48
CA CYS A 11 -3.60 18.52 -24.34
C CYS A 11 -3.00 17.62 -23.26
N LEU A 12 -1.67 17.45 -23.34
CA LEU A 12 -0.82 16.90 -22.30
C LEU A 12 -0.35 18.09 -21.45
N VAL A 13 -0.98 18.34 -20.29
CA VAL A 13 -0.50 19.34 -19.33
C VAL A 13 0.26 18.61 -18.25
N ALA A 14 1.59 18.65 -18.38
CA ALA A 14 2.54 18.27 -17.36
C ALA A 14 2.60 19.38 -16.29
N SER A 15 2.09 19.10 -15.08
CA SER A 15 2.35 19.95 -13.92
C SER A 15 3.73 19.62 -13.35
N ILE A 16 4.60 20.62 -13.44
CA ILE A 16 5.96 20.65 -12.92
C ILE A 16 5.88 20.77 -11.39
N ILE A 17 6.49 19.80 -10.69
CA ILE A 17 6.70 19.82 -9.24
C ILE A 17 7.84 20.80 -8.94
N ASN A 18 7.54 21.82 -8.14
CA ASN A 18 8.50 22.79 -7.63
C ASN A 18 9.17 22.21 -6.37
N LEU A 19 10.47 21.89 -6.45
CA LEU A 19 11.26 21.32 -5.37
C LEU A 19 12.30 22.37 -4.92
N PRO A 20 12.27 22.89 -3.68
CA PRO A 20 13.33 23.77 -3.19
C PRO A 20 14.58 22.95 -2.80
N ALA A 21 15.73 23.42 -3.26
CA ALA A 21 17.05 22.86 -3.00
C ALA A 21 17.52 23.08 -1.55
N PRO A 22 18.37 22.20 -1.00
CA PRO A 22 19.02 22.39 0.30
C PRO A 22 20.18 23.39 0.20
N THR A 23 20.15 24.40 1.06
CA THR A 23 21.25 25.36 1.26
C THR A 23 22.38 24.67 2.02
N ALA A 24 23.53 24.52 1.36
CA ALA A 24 24.80 24.10 1.95
C ALA A 24 25.81 25.24 1.82
N VAL A 25 26.15 25.91 2.93
CA VAL A 25 27.24 26.88 3.14
C VAL A 25 27.35 27.04 4.67
N ALA A 26 28.46 27.07 5.40
CA ALA A 26 29.89 26.90 5.15
C ALA A 26 30.56 26.56 6.50
N GLU A 27 31.73 25.92 6.42
CA GLU A 27 32.74 25.84 7.46
C GLU A 27 33.41 27.22 7.65
N GLU A 28 33.60 27.66 8.90
CA GLU A 28 34.66 28.61 9.26
C GLU A 28 35.31 28.17 10.59
N GLU A 29 36.53 27.67 10.51
CA GLU A 29 37.50 27.66 11.61
C GLU A 29 38.22 29.01 11.63
N SER A 30 38.44 29.60 12.82
CA SER A 30 39.74 30.19 13.21
C SER A 30 39.66 30.97 14.53
N ASN A 31 40.12 30.33 15.60
CA ASN A 31 41.15 30.81 16.54
C ASN A 31 41.10 32.28 17.03
N THR A 32 40.83 32.48 18.32
CA THR A 32 41.55 33.46 19.17
C THR A 32 41.57 32.98 20.62
N LYS A 33 42.74 33.09 21.23
CA LYS A 33 43.18 32.47 22.48
C LYS A 33 43.23 33.51 23.61
N ALA A 34 42.63 33.14 24.74
CA ALA A 34 42.97 33.45 26.16
C ALA A 34 42.98 34.90 26.71
N GLU A 35 42.11 35.15 27.70
CA GLU A 35 42.41 35.72 29.05
C GLU A 35 41.10 35.72 29.87
N ALA A 36 40.77 34.64 30.61
CA ALA A 36 40.89 34.52 32.06
C ALA A 36 40.30 35.68 32.91
N GLU A 37 39.04 35.55 33.34
CA GLU A 37 38.60 36.03 34.67
C GLU A 37 37.29 35.35 35.13
N LEU A 38 37.45 34.46 36.11
CA LEU A 38 36.57 34.18 37.24
C LEU A 38 35.06 34.48 37.09
N LEU A 39 34.33 33.53 36.51
CA LEU A 39 32.96 33.24 36.94
C LEU A 39 32.92 31.73 37.24
N GLU A 40 32.68 31.41 38.51
CA GLU A 40 32.18 30.11 38.96
C GLU A 40 30.82 29.88 38.28
N GLU A 41 30.87 29.51 37.00
CA GLU A 41 29.72 29.08 36.24
C GLU A 41 29.41 27.68 36.77
N SER A 42 28.39 27.61 37.62
CA SER A 42 27.75 26.37 38.01
C SER A 42 27.45 25.60 36.72
N LYS A 43 28.33 24.66 36.39
CA LYS A 43 28.20 23.77 35.25
C LYS A 43 26.96 22.95 35.57
N SER A 44 25.81 23.45 35.14
CA SER A 44 24.54 22.77 35.24
C SER A 44 24.79 21.44 34.57
N VAL A 45 24.92 20.41 35.39
CA VAL A 45 24.89 19.03 34.93
C VAL A 45 23.51 18.93 34.32
N GLU A 46 23.44 19.09 33.01
CA GLU A 46 22.27 18.77 32.23
C GLU A 46 22.04 17.28 32.49
N LEU A 47 21.16 17.01 33.45
CA LEU A 47 20.57 15.71 33.68
C LEU A 47 19.82 15.41 32.38
N SER A 48 20.54 14.83 31.42
CA SER A 48 19.96 14.17 30.26
C SER A 48 19.21 12.97 30.81
N VAL A 49 18.00 13.24 31.30
CA VAL A 49 17.07 12.21 31.74
C VAL A 49 16.76 11.40 30.49
N ALA A 50 17.08 10.10 30.53
CA ALA A 50 16.69 9.20 29.47
C ALA A 50 15.18 9.39 29.21
N PRO A 51 14.74 9.51 27.95
CA PRO A 51 13.33 9.65 27.64
C PRO A 51 12.56 8.56 28.37
N LEU A 52 11.56 8.94 29.17
CA LEU A 52 10.79 8.02 30.01
C LEU A 52 10.13 6.89 29.21
N ASP A 53 10.01 7.08 27.89
CA ASP A 53 9.36 6.17 26.96
C ASP A 53 10.31 5.13 26.33
N GLN A 54 11.57 5.03 26.77
CA GLN A 54 12.48 4.00 26.24
C GLN A 54 11.98 2.60 26.60
N ILE A 55 11.73 1.78 25.57
CA ILE A 55 11.41 0.37 25.72
C ILE A 55 12.71 -0.40 25.94
N ILE A 56 12.78 -1.12 27.04
CA ILE A 56 13.87 -2.03 27.41
C ILE A 56 13.41 -3.44 27.06
N PHE A 57 14.14 -4.06 26.14
CA PHE A 57 13.90 -5.45 25.73
C PHE A 57 14.67 -6.42 26.62
N PRO A 58 14.10 -7.60 26.92
CA PRO A 58 14.76 -8.58 27.75
C PRO A 58 15.84 -9.33 26.96
N SER A 59 16.82 -9.92 27.67
CA SER A 59 17.99 -10.56 27.04
C SER A 59 17.68 -11.89 26.34
N ASP A 60 16.54 -12.49 26.63
CA ASP A 60 16.03 -13.72 26.02
C ASP A 60 15.26 -13.46 24.72
N ARG A 61 15.05 -12.18 24.34
CA ARG A 61 14.39 -11.80 23.09
C ARG A 61 15.13 -12.38 21.88
N PRO A 62 14.47 -13.20 21.04
CA PRO A 62 15.11 -13.82 19.89
C PRO A 62 15.64 -12.80 18.88
N GLN A 63 16.89 -12.97 18.42
CA GLN A 63 17.54 -12.05 17.47
C GLN A 63 16.83 -11.96 16.11
N TRP A 64 16.07 -12.98 15.72
CA TRP A 64 15.34 -12.95 14.45
C TRP A 64 14.25 -11.89 14.42
N LEU A 65 13.84 -11.35 15.57
CA LEU A 65 12.83 -10.29 15.65
C LEU A 65 13.27 -8.97 15.04
N ASP A 66 14.58 -8.72 15.01
CA ASP A 66 15.16 -7.49 14.47
C ASP A 66 15.56 -7.63 13.00
N ASN A 67 15.25 -8.77 12.38
CA ASN A 67 15.54 -9.01 10.96
C ASN A 67 14.65 -8.13 10.08
N VAL A 68 15.29 -7.45 9.12
CA VAL A 68 14.56 -6.73 8.07
C VAL A 68 13.89 -7.71 7.10
N PRO A 69 12.77 -7.32 6.44
CA PRO A 69 12.13 -8.17 5.45
C PRO A 69 13.08 -8.56 4.32
N GLN A 70 13.22 -9.87 4.08
CA GLN A 70 14.06 -10.44 3.03
C GLN A 70 13.15 -10.84 1.87
N LEU A 71 13.29 -10.18 0.72
CA LEU A 71 12.40 -10.34 -0.43
C LEU A 71 13.12 -10.75 -1.72
N ASP A 72 14.44 -10.95 -1.65
CA ASP A 72 15.28 -11.25 -2.82
C ASP A 72 15.65 -12.74 -2.93
N ASP A 73 15.40 -13.51 -1.87
CA ASP A 73 15.74 -14.93 -1.79
C ASP A 73 14.65 -15.84 -2.39
N SER A 74 14.95 -17.13 -2.54
CA SER A 74 13.94 -18.13 -2.96
C SER A 74 12.78 -18.25 -1.97
N VAL A 75 12.99 -17.87 -0.71
CA VAL A 75 12.00 -17.87 0.36
C VAL A 75 11.99 -16.46 0.92
N HIS A 76 10.84 -15.79 0.89
CA HIS A 76 10.75 -14.41 1.38
C HIS A 76 10.31 -14.45 2.84
N ASN A 77 11.07 -13.78 3.71
CA ASN A 77 10.79 -13.74 5.14
C ASN A 77 10.37 -12.33 5.55
N TRP A 78 9.33 -12.23 6.36
CA TRP A 78 8.85 -10.97 6.90
C TRP A 78 8.49 -11.13 8.37
N VAL A 79 9.24 -10.44 9.22
CA VAL A 79 8.97 -10.40 10.66
C VAL A 79 7.93 -9.32 10.97
N VAL A 80 6.88 -9.73 11.68
CA VAL A 80 5.81 -8.85 12.12
C VAL A 80 5.80 -8.84 13.64
N VAL A 81 5.86 -7.65 14.22
CA VAL A 81 5.89 -7.42 15.67
C VAL A 81 4.70 -6.53 16.03
N SER A 82 3.98 -6.89 17.09
CA SER A 82 2.90 -6.07 17.63
C SER A 82 3.44 -4.83 18.34
N SER A 83 2.62 -3.79 18.44
CA SER A 83 2.92 -2.70 19.37
C SER A 83 2.87 -3.24 20.82
N PRO A 84 3.78 -2.80 21.72
CA PRO A 84 3.70 -3.11 23.14
C PRO A 84 2.32 -2.73 23.70
N SER A 85 1.69 -3.63 24.43
CA SER A 85 0.34 -3.43 24.96
C SER A 85 0.25 -3.83 26.43
N ASP A 86 -0.67 -3.20 27.18
CA ASP A 86 -0.84 -3.46 28.61
C ASP A 86 -1.35 -4.87 28.92
N THR A 87 -2.00 -5.53 27.95
CA THR A 87 -2.55 -6.88 28.11
C THR A 87 -2.07 -7.81 27.01
N PHE A 88 -1.91 -9.09 27.37
CA PHE A 88 -1.55 -10.16 26.46
C PHE A 88 -2.52 -10.23 25.26
N GLU A 89 -3.83 -10.24 25.51
CA GLU A 89 -4.86 -10.32 24.47
C GLU A 89 -4.83 -9.10 23.52
N ALA A 90 -4.60 -7.89 24.04
CA ALA A 90 -4.50 -6.69 23.20
C ALA A 90 -3.29 -6.77 22.26
N SER A 91 -2.15 -7.24 22.75
CA SER A 91 -0.96 -7.44 21.90
C SER A 91 -1.16 -8.52 20.84
N GLU A 92 -1.88 -9.60 21.15
CA GLU A 92 -2.24 -10.62 20.15
C GLU A 92 -3.17 -10.06 19.07
N GLN A 93 -4.23 -9.33 19.45
CA GLN A 93 -5.14 -8.70 18.49
C GLN A 93 -4.40 -7.69 17.60
N ASN A 94 -3.48 -6.90 18.17
CA ASN A 94 -2.63 -5.98 17.44
C ASN A 94 -1.75 -6.73 16.43
N LEU A 95 -1.13 -7.83 16.84
CA LEU A 95 -0.35 -8.70 15.95
C LEU A 95 -1.21 -9.16 14.76
N ARG A 96 -2.45 -9.60 14.99
CA ARG A 96 -3.34 -10.05 13.90
C ARG A 96 -3.59 -8.96 12.86
N LEU A 97 -3.78 -7.72 13.31
CA LEU A 97 -3.95 -6.58 12.42
C LEU A 97 -2.67 -6.29 11.63
N MET A 98 -1.51 -6.31 12.29
CA MET A 98 -0.21 -6.10 11.68
C MET A 98 0.14 -7.20 10.67
N GLN A 99 -0.17 -8.46 10.97
CA GLN A 99 0.02 -9.60 10.05
C GLN A 99 -0.79 -9.39 8.77
N ARG A 100 -2.08 -9.06 8.88
CA ARG A 100 -2.92 -8.78 7.71
C ARG A 100 -2.36 -7.64 6.88
N ALA A 101 -1.94 -6.54 7.52
CA ALA A 101 -1.36 -5.40 6.84
C ALA A 101 -0.05 -5.77 6.11
N ALA A 102 0.82 -6.56 6.75
CA ALA A 102 2.06 -7.04 6.16
C ALA A 102 1.81 -7.93 4.94
N VAL A 103 0.89 -8.90 5.04
CA VAL A 103 0.52 -9.77 3.92
C VAL A 103 -0.08 -8.98 2.75
N LEU A 104 -0.98 -8.04 3.02
CA LEU A 104 -1.55 -7.17 1.98
C LEU A 104 -0.46 -6.35 1.28
N THR A 105 0.45 -5.76 2.06
CA THR A 105 1.59 -4.99 1.52
C THR A 105 2.51 -5.86 0.68
N TYR A 106 2.78 -7.09 1.14
CA TYR A 106 3.58 -8.06 0.40
C TYR A 106 2.93 -8.41 -0.95
N ILE A 107 1.64 -8.76 -0.93
CA ILE A 107 0.91 -9.10 -2.16
C ILE A 107 0.90 -7.89 -3.10
N GLN A 108 0.72 -6.67 -2.58
CA GLN A 108 0.75 -5.44 -3.38
C GLN A 108 2.06 -5.27 -4.12
N ARG A 109 3.18 -5.49 -3.42
CA ARG A 109 4.50 -5.45 -4.03
C ARG A 109 4.71 -6.58 -5.04
N LEU A 110 4.23 -7.79 -4.74
CA LEU A 110 4.43 -8.97 -5.59
C LEU A 110 3.70 -8.87 -6.93
N VAL A 111 2.43 -8.45 -6.93
CA VAL A 111 1.61 -8.41 -8.16
C VAL A 111 1.62 -7.04 -8.85
N ASN A 112 2.28 -6.04 -8.26
CA ASN A 112 2.22 -4.63 -8.66
C ASN A 112 0.77 -4.18 -8.91
N ALA A 113 -0.15 -4.72 -8.09
CA ALA A 113 -1.55 -4.36 -8.17
C ALA A 113 -1.68 -2.92 -7.67
N GLY A 114 -2.41 -2.10 -8.43
CA GLY A 114 -2.70 -0.73 -8.06
C GLY A 114 -3.63 -0.67 -6.84
N ARG A 115 -4.55 0.31 -6.83
CA ARG A 115 -5.41 0.58 -5.67
C ARG A 115 -6.50 -0.47 -5.36
N ASN A 116 -6.73 -1.46 -6.22
CA ASN A 116 -7.82 -2.44 -6.06
C ASN A 116 -7.29 -3.77 -5.50
N PHE A 117 -7.43 -3.95 -4.19
CA PHE A 117 -6.85 -5.08 -3.45
C PHE A 117 -7.86 -6.10 -2.93
N ASP A 118 -9.14 -5.92 -3.23
CA ASP A 118 -10.24 -6.73 -2.63
C ASP A 118 -10.47 -8.08 -3.31
N PHE A 119 -9.40 -8.68 -3.84
CA PHE A 119 -9.49 -9.87 -4.70
C PHE A 119 -9.11 -11.16 -4.00
N PHE A 120 -8.37 -11.05 -2.89
CA PHE A 120 -7.85 -12.19 -2.14
C PHE A 120 -8.35 -12.10 -0.71
N THR A 121 -9.28 -12.98 -0.34
CA THR A 121 -9.82 -13.04 1.02
C THR A 121 -8.77 -13.66 1.94
N ILE A 122 -7.95 -12.82 2.56
CA ILE A 122 -6.95 -13.24 3.55
C ILE A 122 -7.68 -13.42 4.88
N THR A 123 -7.83 -14.66 5.32
CA THR A 123 -8.33 -14.98 6.66
C THR A 123 -7.17 -15.17 7.63
N ASN A 124 -7.42 -15.04 8.94
CA ASN A 124 -6.38 -15.26 9.94
C ASN A 124 -5.90 -16.71 9.93
N GLU A 125 -6.83 -17.64 9.73
CA GLU A 125 -6.57 -19.07 9.69
C GLU A 125 -5.64 -19.42 8.54
N TRP A 126 -5.83 -18.78 7.38
CA TRP A 126 -4.94 -18.98 6.24
C TRP A 126 -3.53 -18.43 6.50
N ILE A 127 -3.40 -17.27 7.16
CA ILE A 127 -2.09 -16.72 7.56
C ILE A 127 -1.39 -17.70 8.51
N ASP A 128 -2.09 -18.19 9.53
CA ASP A 128 -1.53 -19.08 10.55
C ASP A 128 -1.09 -20.42 9.96
N GLU A 129 -1.88 -20.99 9.05
CA GLU A 129 -1.57 -22.29 8.47
C GLU A 129 -0.47 -22.21 7.40
N LYS A 130 -0.48 -21.15 6.57
CA LYS A 130 0.37 -21.08 5.37
C LYS A 130 1.63 -20.26 5.55
N LEU A 131 1.61 -19.23 6.40
CA LEU A 131 2.67 -18.23 6.45
C LEU A 131 3.46 -18.26 7.76
N VAL A 132 2.81 -18.52 8.90
CA VAL A 132 3.49 -18.46 10.19
C VAL A 132 4.46 -19.64 10.34
N ARG A 133 5.75 -19.34 10.54
CA ARG A 133 6.80 -20.36 10.80
C ARG A 133 7.33 -20.31 12.21
N LYS A 134 7.53 -19.10 12.73
CA LYS A 134 7.97 -18.87 14.09
C LYS A 134 7.02 -17.90 14.77
N SER A 135 6.82 -18.13 16.06
CA SER A 135 6.08 -17.25 16.93
C SER A 135 6.89 -16.96 18.18
N TYR A 136 6.72 -15.77 18.71
CA TYR A 136 7.30 -15.32 19.96
C TYR A 136 6.25 -14.54 20.74
N HIS A 137 6.28 -14.76 22.05
CA HIS A 137 5.51 -14.03 23.04
C HIS A 137 6.49 -13.66 24.14
N GLY A 138 6.47 -12.40 24.57
CA GLY A 138 7.35 -11.94 25.61
C GLY A 138 6.87 -10.65 26.25
N GLU A 139 7.60 -10.27 27.28
CA GLU A 139 7.36 -9.06 28.05
C GLU A 139 8.44 -8.03 27.74
N VAL A 140 8.06 -6.77 27.63
CA VAL A 140 8.96 -5.63 27.43
C VAL A 140 8.70 -4.61 28.52
N THR A 141 9.73 -3.93 29.00
CA THR A 141 9.59 -2.96 30.09
C THR A 141 9.69 -1.55 29.53
N GLN A 142 8.71 -0.69 29.84
CA GLN A 142 8.73 0.73 29.50
C GLN A 142 8.62 1.53 30.80
N GLY A 143 9.72 2.17 31.21
CA GLY A 143 9.84 2.76 32.54
C GLY A 143 9.66 1.72 33.64
N ASP A 144 8.60 1.86 34.45
CA ASP A 144 8.25 0.92 35.53
C ASP A 144 7.10 -0.04 35.16
N THR A 145 6.61 0.02 33.92
CA THR A 145 5.47 -0.79 33.45
C THR A 145 5.94 -1.96 32.59
N VAL A 146 5.40 -3.14 32.88
CA VAL A 146 5.59 -4.34 32.04
C VAL A 146 4.47 -4.38 31.00
N LEU A 147 4.86 -4.45 29.73
CA LEU A 147 3.99 -4.56 28.57
C LEU A 147 4.23 -5.89 27.87
N PHE A 148 3.27 -6.30 27.05
CA PHE A 148 3.32 -7.53 26.28
C PHE A 148 3.64 -7.24 24.81
N GLU A 149 4.52 -8.06 24.24
CA GLU A 149 4.91 -8.06 22.83
C GLU A 149 4.63 -9.44 22.24
N HIS A 150 3.99 -9.46 21.08
CA HIS A 150 3.83 -10.66 20.25
C HIS A 150 4.51 -10.44 18.92
N ALA A 151 5.10 -11.50 18.38
CA ALA A 151 5.73 -11.44 17.08
C ALA A 151 5.67 -12.77 16.35
N THR A 152 5.66 -12.68 15.02
CA THR A 152 5.67 -13.84 14.13
C THR A 152 6.53 -13.58 12.92
N GLU A 153 7.25 -14.62 12.50
CA GLU A 153 7.91 -14.66 11.20
C GLU A 153 6.97 -15.27 10.16
N LEU A 154 6.67 -14.48 9.13
CA LEU A 154 5.91 -14.89 7.96
C LEU A 154 6.87 -15.33 6.86
N GLU A 155 6.67 -16.55 6.37
CA GLU A 155 7.45 -17.15 5.29
C GLU A 155 6.56 -17.28 4.05
N PHE A 156 7.00 -16.68 2.94
CA PHE A 156 6.33 -16.77 1.66
C PHE A 156 7.14 -17.67 0.73
N ASP A 157 6.84 -18.96 0.78
CA ASP A 157 7.39 -19.96 -0.11
C ASP A 157 6.93 -19.78 -1.57
N GLU A 158 7.68 -20.36 -2.50
CA GLU A 158 7.33 -20.39 -3.91
C GLU A 158 5.88 -20.88 -4.21
N PRO A 159 5.39 -22.01 -3.67
CA PRO A 159 3.99 -22.43 -3.86
C PRO A 159 2.98 -21.35 -3.45
N THR A 160 3.21 -20.69 -2.31
CA THR A 160 2.33 -19.62 -1.80
C THR A 160 2.34 -18.41 -2.72
N ARG A 161 3.52 -18.01 -3.22
CA ARG A 161 3.63 -16.92 -4.20
C ARG A 161 2.92 -17.26 -5.51
N GLN A 162 3.02 -18.51 -5.97
CA GLN A 162 2.30 -18.96 -7.15
C GLN A 162 0.79 -18.96 -6.96
N GLU A 163 0.30 -19.34 -5.78
CA GLU A 163 -1.12 -19.27 -5.42
C GLU A 163 -1.63 -17.82 -5.50
N ILE A 164 -0.90 -16.89 -4.87
CA ILE A 164 -1.20 -15.45 -4.92
C ILE A 164 -1.23 -14.96 -6.37
N HIS A 165 -0.24 -15.32 -7.19
CA HIS A 165 -0.20 -14.94 -8.61
C HIS A 165 -1.36 -15.53 -9.42
N ARG A 166 -1.78 -16.76 -9.15
CA ARG A 166 -2.92 -17.39 -9.82
C ARG A 166 -4.23 -16.68 -9.46
N ALA A 167 -4.44 -16.40 -8.17
CA ALA A 167 -5.60 -15.65 -7.69
C ALA A 167 -5.66 -14.26 -8.36
N TRP A 168 -4.54 -13.56 -8.43
CA TRP A 168 -4.45 -12.26 -9.12
C TRP A 168 -4.79 -12.35 -10.62
N LYS A 169 -4.24 -13.35 -11.32
CA LYS A 169 -4.53 -13.54 -12.76
C LYS A 169 -6.01 -13.81 -13.01
N GLN A 170 -6.67 -14.58 -12.14
CA GLN A 170 -8.10 -14.86 -12.27
C GLN A 170 -8.94 -13.57 -12.19
N VAL A 171 -8.56 -12.65 -11.31
CA VAL A 171 -9.25 -11.37 -11.14
C VAL A 171 -8.98 -10.45 -12.33
N GLN A 172 -7.74 -10.39 -12.80
CA GLN A 172 -7.40 -9.63 -14.00
C GLN A 172 -8.16 -10.11 -15.24
N ILE A 173 -8.41 -11.41 -15.35
CA ILE A 173 -9.21 -12.00 -16.43
C ILE A 173 -10.68 -11.56 -16.27
N SER A 174 -11.25 -11.69 -15.08
CA SER A 174 -12.63 -11.29 -14.80
C SER A 174 -12.90 -9.81 -15.09
N ASP A 175 -11.99 -8.91 -14.71
CA ASP A 175 -12.10 -7.48 -15.01
C ASP A 175 -12.12 -7.20 -16.51
N ARG A 176 -11.23 -7.86 -17.26
CA ARG A 176 -11.18 -7.73 -18.72
C ARG A 176 -12.46 -8.28 -19.38
N LEU A 177 -12.99 -9.40 -18.89
CA LEU A 177 -14.24 -9.96 -19.37
C LEU A 177 -15.43 -9.04 -19.07
N GLY A 178 -15.46 -8.40 -17.90
CA GLY A 178 -16.48 -7.41 -17.55
C GLY A 178 -16.46 -6.22 -18.51
N ILE A 179 -15.27 -5.66 -18.77
CA ILE A 179 -15.10 -4.53 -19.69
C ILE A 179 -15.46 -4.92 -21.14
N MET A 180 -15.00 -6.08 -21.61
CA MET A 180 -15.35 -6.57 -22.95
C MET A 180 -16.85 -6.87 -23.07
N GLY A 181 -17.45 -7.49 -22.06
CA GLY A 181 -18.89 -7.75 -22.00
C GLY A 181 -19.70 -6.47 -22.06
N LEU A 182 -19.31 -5.44 -21.30
CA LEU A 182 -19.94 -4.12 -21.35
C LEU A 182 -19.78 -3.45 -22.71
N THR A 183 -18.61 -3.54 -23.32
CA THR A 183 -18.32 -2.90 -24.61
C THR A 183 -19.11 -3.56 -25.74
N VAL A 184 -19.07 -4.89 -25.84
CA VAL A 184 -19.75 -5.65 -26.88
C VAL A 184 -21.26 -5.65 -26.65
N GLY A 185 -21.70 -5.95 -25.43
CA GLY A 185 -23.12 -5.97 -25.08
C GLY A 185 -23.76 -4.58 -25.16
N GLY A 186 -23.08 -3.56 -24.65
CA GLY A 186 -23.51 -2.16 -24.75
C GLY A 186 -23.57 -1.67 -26.19
N GLY A 187 -22.53 -1.94 -26.99
CA GLY A 187 -22.51 -1.61 -28.41
C GLY A 187 -23.63 -2.31 -29.19
N PHE A 188 -23.86 -3.59 -28.94
CA PHE A 188 -24.96 -4.35 -29.54
C PHE A 188 -26.33 -3.78 -29.15
N CYS A 189 -26.56 -3.51 -27.87
CA CYS A 189 -27.80 -2.88 -27.40
C CYS A 189 -28.04 -1.52 -28.06
N LEU A 190 -27.01 -0.68 -28.19
CA LEU A 190 -27.12 0.60 -28.88
C LEU A 190 -27.45 0.45 -30.37
N LEU A 191 -26.85 -0.52 -31.05
CA LEU A 191 -27.17 -0.81 -32.46
C LEU A 191 -28.62 -1.29 -32.64
N VAL A 192 -29.11 -2.14 -31.74
CA VAL A 192 -30.51 -2.62 -31.74
C VAL A 192 -31.47 -1.45 -31.52
N LEU A 193 -31.19 -0.60 -30.53
CA LEU A 193 -32.01 0.59 -30.24
C LEU A 193 -32.01 1.58 -31.42
N ALA A 194 -30.85 1.84 -32.02
CA ALA A 194 -30.74 2.70 -33.20
C ALA A 194 -31.57 2.15 -34.37
N SER A 195 -31.47 0.84 -34.63
CA SER A 195 -32.24 0.17 -35.69
C SER A 195 -33.75 0.28 -35.48
N ALA A 196 -34.22 0.11 -34.23
CA ALA A 196 -35.63 0.26 -33.88
C ALA A 196 -36.13 1.69 -34.10
N VAL A 197 -35.36 2.70 -33.67
CA VAL A 197 -35.71 4.12 -33.83
C VAL A 197 -35.77 4.50 -35.31
N THR A 198 -34.78 4.09 -36.12
CA THR A 198 -34.77 4.33 -37.57
C THR A 198 -35.98 3.68 -38.25
N GLY A 199 -36.35 2.45 -37.85
CA GLY A 199 -37.54 1.77 -38.35
C GLY A 199 -38.84 2.51 -38.04
N MET A 200 -38.98 3.05 -36.83
CA MET A 200 -40.16 3.84 -36.42
C MET A 200 -40.26 5.16 -37.18
N LEU A 201 -39.15 5.88 -37.38
CA LEU A 201 -39.13 7.12 -38.17
C LEU A 201 -39.52 6.86 -39.63
N SER A 202 -38.98 5.81 -40.26
CA SER A 202 -39.27 5.47 -41.65
C SER A 202 -40.76 5.18 -41.88
N ARG A 203 -41.43 4.52 -40.92
CA ARG A 203 -42.88 4.27 -40.99
C ARG A 203 -43.70 5.55 -40.96
N ARG A 204 -43.33 6.55 -40.14
CA ARG A 204 -44.06 7.83 -40.06
C ARG A 204 -43.95 8.65 -41.35
N VAL A 205 -42.83 8.58 -42.05
CA VAL A 205 -42.64 9.29 -43.33
C VAL A 205 -43.50 8.68 -44.44
N LYS A 206 -43.61 7.35 -44.52
CA LYS A 206 -44.47 6.68 -45.50
C LYS A 206 -45.95 7.00 -45.31
N THR A 207 -46.43 7.12 -44.07
CA THR A 207 -47.84 7.47 -43.80
C THR A 207 -48.17 8.90 -44.25
N LYS A 208 -47.28 9.87 -44.04
CA LYS A 208 -47.50 11.26 -44.50
C LYS A 208 -47.52 11.38 -46.02
N HIS A 209 -46.66 10.63 -46.73
CA HIS A 209 -46.61 10.70 -48.19
C HIS A 209 -47.85 10.08 -48.87
N LYS A 210 -48.50 9.10 -48.22
CA LYS A 210 -49.73 8.46 -48.74
C LYS A 210 -50.98 9.32 -48.60
N VAL A 211 -50.99 10.25 -47.63
CA VAL A 211 -52.09 11.22 -47.40
C VAL A 211 -51.98 12.43 -48.35
N ALA A 212 -50.79 12.75 -48.85
CA ALA A 212 -50.58 13.88 -49.76
C ALA A 212 -50.85 13.55 -51.25
N THR A 213 -51.09 12.29 -51.60
CA THR A 213 -51.35 11.81 -52.97
C THR A 213 -52.75 11.21 -53.14
N SER A 214 -53.64 11.41 -52.18
CA SER A 214 -55.08 11.12 -52.28
C SER A 214 -55.86 12.43 -52.22
#